data_AF-A0A4Y3TU41-F1
#
_entry.id   AF-A0A4Y3TU41-F1
#
_cell.length_a   1.000
_cell.length_b   1.000
_cell.length_c   1.000
_cell.angle_alpha   90.00
_cell.angle_beta   90.00
_cell.angle_gamma   90.00
#
_symmetry.space_group_name_H-M   'P 1'
#
loop_
_entity.id
_entity.type
_entity.pdbx_description
1 polymer ?
#
loop_
_entity_poly.entity_id
_entity_poly.type
_entity_poly.pdbx_seq_one_letter_code
_entity_poly.pdbx_strand_id
1 'polypeptide(L)'
;MSGTIGGAWLAAEGLEDTLTEDLRRRGVTIERWHGQLALSSHPAVYSPWALDIWLEPECVSIASIREAADTLRARQRNWSLYAASCFGRARLVEERLPPVKAAPLVFPTVPPSSPLGAWTLLEPETLLFSARKSSPFPNGAPRFVENRTGPPSRAYLKLWEACTRLGRWPEAGALCYDLGATPGGWTWALASLGARVDAFDRAPLAPAVAAMKTVRFHQASAFGLEPATLEKADWVFSDIIAYPQRLLRLAQRWIETGQTRNMVLTVKFQGETDHETVSAFEAIPGGALAHLAHNKHELTFFWSDTAAKESVSPLPGWNGRDQPGSD
;
A
#
# COMPACT_ATOMS: atom_id res chain seq x y z
N MET A 1 -1.80 -34.37 -0.86
CA MET A 1 -0.40 -34.11 -1.26
C MET A 1 -0.15 -32.64 -0.98
N SER A 2 0.51 -32.28 0.13
CA SER A 2 0.87 -30.87 0.36
C SER A 2 2.01 -30.54 -0.58
N GLY A 3 1.70 -29.94 -1.72
CA GLY A 3 2.72 -29.33 -2.57
C GLY A 3 3.50 -28.30 -1.76
N THR A 4 4.80 -28.18 -2.02
CA THR A 4 5.62 -27.09 -1.47
C THR A 4 4.98 -25.78 -1.90
N ILE A 5 4.62 -24.91 -0.94
CA ILE A 5 4.16 -23.55 -1.23
C ILE A 5 5.42 -22.69 -1.20
N GLY A 6 5.77 -22.07 -2.33
CA GLY A 6 6.93 -21.19 -2.48
C GLY A 6 6.58 -19.71 -2.27
N GLY A 7 5.30 -19.35 -2.41
CA GLY A 7 4.81 -18.00 -2.23
C GLY A 7 3.30 -17.97 -1.94
N ALA A 8 2.88 -16.99 -1.15
CA ALA A 8 1.47 -16.68 -0.97
C ALA A 8 1.21 -15.17 -1.03
N TRP A 9 0.14 -14.77 -1.71
CA TRP A 9 -0.21 -13.36 -1.93
C TRP A 9 -1.64 -13.13 -1.49
N LEU A 10 -1.83 -12.19 -0.58
CA LEU A 10 -3.16 -11.80 -0.11
C LEU A 10 -3.73 -10.71 -1.03
N ALA A 11 -4.80 -11.04 -1.76
CA ALA A 11 -5.54 -10.07 -2.56
C ALA A 11 -6.41 -9.17 -1.68
N ALA A 12 -6.75 -7.99 -2.20
CA ALA A 12 -7.92 -7.26 -1.71
C ALA A 12 -9.20 -7.88 -2.28
N GLU A 13 -10.30 -7.74 -1.54
CA GLU A 13 -11.62 -8.27 -1.95
C GLU A 13 -12.04 -7.75 -3.33
N GLY A 14 -12.36 -8.68 -4.24
CA GLY A 14 -12.79 -8.36 -5.61
C GLY A 14 -11.65 -8.08 -6.59
N LEU A 15 -10.38 -8.23 -6.18
CA LEU A 15 -9.20 -8.04 -7.03
C LEU A 15 -8.42 -9.35 -7.27
N GLU A 16 -9.01 -10.51 -6.98
CA GLU A 16 -8.40 -11.82 -7.17
C GLU A 16 -7.96 -12.06 -8.63
N ASP A 17 -8.81 -11.68 -9.60
CA ASP A 17 -8.48 -11.80 -11.03
C ASP A 17 -7.36 -10.83 -11.44
N THR A 18 -7.36 -9.62 -10.88
CA THR A 18 -6.32 -8.62 -11.15
C THR A 18 -4.96 -9.10 -10.61
N LEU A 19 -4.93 -9.64 -9.39
CA LEU A 19 -3.73 -10.22 -8.81
C LEU A 19 -3.28 -11.46 -9.60
N THR A 20 -4.21 -12.30 -10.06
CA THR A 20 -3.91 -13.48 -10.89
C THR A 20 -3.20 -13.08 -12.17
N GLU A 21 -3.73 -12.10 -12.91
CA GLU A 21 -3.15 -11.66 -14.17
C GLU A 21 -1.79 -10.98 -13.97
N ASP A 22 -1.63 -10.16 -12.92
CA ASP A 22 -0.34 -9.56 -12.58
C ASP A 22 0.71 -10.63 -12.23
N LEU A 23 0.37 -11.61 -11.39
CA LEU A 23 1.29 -12.70 -11.03
C LEU A 23 1.64 -13.57 -12.24
N ARG A 24 0.67 -13.86 -13.11
CA ARG A 24 0.90 -14.61 -14.36
C ARG A 24 1.92 -13.89 -15.26
N ARG A 25 1.80 -12.58 -15.40
CA ARG A 25 2.77 -11.75 -16.15
C ARG A 25 4.16 -11.76 -15.53
N ARG A 26 4.25 -12.00 -14.23
CA ARG A 26 5.50 -12.15 -13.46
C ARG A 26 6.00 -13.61 -13.40
N GLY A 27 5.43 -14.51 -14.19
CA GLY A 27 5.86 -15.91 -14.28
C GLY A 27 5.40 -16.80 -13.11
N VAL A 28 4.42 -16.36 -12.33
CA VAL A 28 3.83 -17.13 -11.23
C VAL A 28 2.47 -17.67 -11.65
N THR A 29 2.30 -18.98 -11.53
CA THR A 29 0.98 -19.62 -11.70
C THR A 29 0.37 -19.86 -10.33
N ILE A 30 -0.85 -19.37 -10.10
CA ILE A 30 -1.60 -19.67 -8.88
C ILE A 30 -2.17 -21.08 -8.99
N GLU A 31 -1.88 -21.93 -8.00
CA GLU A 31 -2.34 -23.33 -7.96
C GLU A 31 -3.63 -23.48 -7.16
N ARG A 32 -3.78 -22.67 -6.11
CA ARG A 32 -4.92 -22.75 -5.19
C ARG A 32 -5.20 -21.38 -4.58
N TRP A 33 -6.49 -21.08 -4.43
CA TRP A 33 -6.96 -20.00 -3.57
C TRP A 33 -7.44 -20.56 -2.23
N HIS A 34 -7.14 -19.85 -1.15
CA HIS A 34 -7.65 -20.08 0.19
C HIS A 34 -8.30 -18.78 0.68
N GLY A 35 -9.59 -18.61 0.41
CA GLY A 35 -10.21 -17.28 0.46
C GLY A 35 -9.55 -16.35 -0.56
N GLN A 36 -9.07 -15.21 -0.10
CA GLN A 36 -8.30 -14.20 -0.85
C GLN A 36 -6.78 -14.45 -0.82
N LEU A 37 -6.30 -15.55 -0.24
CA LEU A 37 -4.88 -15.91 -0.24
C LEU A 37 -4.58 -16.82 -1.43
N ALA A 38 -3.87 -16.29 -2.42
CA ALA A 38 -3.35 -17.05 -3.55
C ALA A 38 -2.12 -17.86 -3.10
N LEU A 39 -2.04 -19.13 -3.49
CA LEU A 39 -0.97 -20.07 -3.15
C LEU A 39 -0.32 -20.59 -4.44
N SER A 40 1.01 -20.65 -4.45
CA SER A 40 1.80 -21.20 -5.55
C SER A 40 3.02 -21.95 -5.03
N SER A 41 3.49 -22.96 -5.76
CA SER A 41 4.82 -23.55 -5.55
C SER A 41 5.96 -22.67 -6.04
N HIS A 42 5.67 -21.67 -6.87
CA HIS A 42 6.66 -20.68 -7.31
C HIS A 42 7.11 -19.80 -6.13
N PRO A 43 8.38 -19.36 -6.09
CA PRO A 43 8.86 -18.42 -5.09
C PRO A 43 8.04 -17.12 -5.05
N ALA A 44 7.97 -16.49 -3.87
CA ALA A 44 7.34 -15.18 -3.72
C ALA A 44 8.00 -14.13 -4.63
N VAL A 45 7.18 -13.43 -5.42
CA VAL A 45 7.58 -12.30 -6.26
C VAL A 45 6.78 -11.07 -5.87
N TYR A 46 7.30 -9.91 -6.24
CA TYR A 46 6.62 -8.64 -6.04
C TYR A 46 5.30 -8.63 -6.79
N SER A 47 4.25 -8.10 -6.17
CA SER A 47 3.07 -7.65 -6.89
C SER A 47 2.54 -6.39 -6.21
N PRO A 48 2.34 -5.28 -6.94
CA PRO A 48 1.74 -4.08 -6.36
C PRO A 48 0.28 -4.34 -5.97
N TRP A 49 -0.37 -5.39 -6.49
CA TRP A 49 -1.77 -5.71 -6.21
C TRP A 49 -1.98 -6.54 -4.94
N ALA A 50 -0.91 -7.09 -4.35
CA ALA A 50 -1.00 -7.85 -3.11
C ALA A 50 -1.01 -6.90 -1.90
N LEU A 51 -1.99 -7.05 -1.01
CA LEU A 51 -2.02 -6.36 0.30
C LEU A 51 -0.86 -6.83 1.19
N ASP A 52 -0.53 -8.12 1.11
CA ASP A 52 0.55 -8.77 1.85
C ASP A 52 1.10 -9.94 1.03
N ILE A 53 2.41 -10.18 1.14
CA ILE A 53 3.11 -11.26 0.44
C ILE A 53 3.86 -12.05 1.50
N TRP A 54 3.59 -13.35 1.59
CA TRP A 54 4.27 -14.27 2.50
C TRP A 54 5.51 -14.78 1.79
N LEU A 55 6.68 -14.32 2.23
CA LEU A 55 7.94 -14.44 1.49
C LEU A 55 8.57 -15.81 1.62
N GLU A 56 8.39 -16.44 2.78
CA GLU A 56 8.97 -17.73 3.13
C GLU A 56 7.87 -18.59 3.77
N PRO A 57 6.87 -19.06 3.00
CA PRO A 57 5.80 -19.85 3.56
C PRO A 57 6.27 -21.29 3.87
N GLU A 58 5.92 -21.76 5.07
CA GLU A 58 6.10 -23.13 5.52
C GLU A 58 4.73 -23.77 5.74
N CYS A 59 4.56 -25.01 5.24
CA CYS A 59 3.34 -25.78 5.39
C CYS A 59 3.64 -27.05 6.19
N VAL A 60 2.96 -27.24 7.31
CA VAL A 60 3.18 -28.38 8.22
C VAL A 60 1.87 -29.01 8.66
N SER A 61 1.91 -30.31 8.90
CA SER A 61 0.78 -31.01 9.54
C SER A 61 0.82 -30.78 11.05
N ILE A 62 -0.36 -30.63 11.65
CA ILE A 62 -0.55 -30.44 13.09
C ILE A 62 -1.60 -31.42 13.60
N ALA A 63 -1.32 -32.12 14.70
CA ALA A 63 -2.29 -33.00 15.36
C ALA A 63 -3.19 -32.21 16.34
N SER A 64 -2.74 -31.06 16.84
CA SER A 64 -3.49 -30.31 17.86
C SER A 64 -3.34 -28.79 17.78
N ILE A 65 -4.27 -28.07 18.43
CA ILE A 65 -4.20 -26.62 18.62
C ILE A 65 -2.92 -26.22 19.38
N ARG A 66 -2.47 -27.06 20.33
CA ARG A 66 -1.25 -26.81 21.12
C ARG A 66 -0.02 -26.86 20.22
N GLU A 67 0.08 -27.92 19.41
CA GLU A 67 1.19 -28.12 18.48
C GLU A 67 1.29 -27.01 17.44
N ALA A 68 0.16 -26.53 16.92
CA ALA A 68 0.14 -25.37 16.03
C ALA A 68 0.73 -24.12 16.70
N ALA A 69 0.29 -23.81 17.92
CA ALA A 69 0.79 -22.65 18.65
C ALA A 69 2.27 -22.79 19.04
N ASP A 70 2.70 -23.99 19.44
CA ASP A 70 4.09 -24.29 19.78
C ASP A 70 5.00 -24.17 18.54
N THR A 71 4.53 -24.62 17.38
CA THR A 71 5.23 -24.48 16.09
C THR A 71 5.49 -23.02 15.75
N LEU A 72 4.46 -22.17 15.81
CA LEU A 72 4.56 -20.74 15.55
C LEU A 72 5.47 -20.03 16.56
N ARG A 73 5.30 -20.32 17.87
CA ARG A 73 6.13 -19.72 18.94
C ARG A 73 7.61 -20.09 18.82
N ALA A 74 7.92 -21.28 18.32
CA ALA A 74 9.29 -21.71 18.09
C ALA A 74 9.97 -20.94 16.95
N ARG A 75 9.21 -20.31 16.04
CA ARG A 75 9.76 -19.51 14.93
C ARG A 75 9.90 -18.04 15.28
N GLN A 76 8.87 -17.43 15.84
CA GLN A 76 8.93 -16.07 16.38
C GLN A 76 7.76 -15.76 17.32
N ARG A 77 7.81 -14.57 17.92
CA ARG A 77 6.83 -14.12 18.91
C ARG A 77 5.50 -13.65 18.32
N ASN A 78 5.53 -12.84 17.26
CA ASN A 78 4.36 -12.08 16.80
C ASN A 78 3.80 -12.67 15.50
N TRP A 79 2.50 -12.90 15.48
CA TRP A 79 1.79 -13.57 14.39
C TRP A 79 0.44 -12.91 14.14
N SER A 80 0.13 -12.59 12.88
CA SER A 80 -1.20 -12.18 12.45
C SER A 80 -1.93 -13.34 11.80
N LEU A 81 -3.13 -13.65 12.30
CA LEU A 81 -4.01 -14.63 11.70
C LEU A 81 -4.67 -14.07 10.42
N TYR A 82 -4.55 -14.80 9.33
CA TYR A 82 -5.46 -14.73 8.19
C TYR A 82 -6.46 -15.89 8.32
N ALA A 83 -7.75 -15.59 8.54
CA ALA A 83 -8.77 -16.61 8.75
C ALA A 83 -9.75 -16.66 7.56
N ALA A 84 -9.49 -17.52 6.57
CA ALA A 84 -10.45 -17.79 5.49
C ALA A 84 -11.30 -19.05 5.74
N SER A 85 -10.81 -20.00 6.53
CA SER A 85 -11.56 -21.19 6.96
C SER A 85 -11.16 -21.59 8.39
N CYS A 86 -11.72 -22.70 8.89
CA CYS A 86 -11.37 -23.26 10.21
C CYS A 86 -11.51 -22.26 11.38
N PHE A 87 -12.41 -21.27 11.28
CA PHE A 87 -12.50 -20.10 12.17
C PHE A 87 -12.39 -20.43 13.66
N GLY A 88 -13.15 -21.42 14.13
CA GLY A 88 -13.12 -21.83 15.55
C GLY A 88 -11.75 -22.37 15.98
N ARG A 89 -11.17 -23.27 15.19
CA ARG A 89 -9.85 -23.85 15.49
C ARG A 89 -8.74 -22.81 15.39
N ALA A 90 -8.78 -21.96 14.36
CA ALA A 90 -7.84 -20.86 14.19
C ALA A 90 -7.90 -19.89 15.40
N ARG A 91 -9.10 -19.50 15.84
CA ARG A 91 -9.24 -18.65 17.03
C ARG A 91 -8.64 -19.27 18.29
N LEU A 92 -8.83 -20.58 18.50
CA LEU A 92 -8.25 -21.29 19.64
C LEU A 92 -6.71 -21.39 19.56
N VAL A 93 -6.12 -21.42 18.37
CA VAL A 93 -4.66 -21.31 18.18
C VAL A 93 -4.20 -19.89 18.50
N GLU A 94 -4.90 -18.86 17.97
CA GLU A 94 -4.61 -17.45 18.21
C GLU A 94 -4.64 -17.09 19.70
N GLU A 95 -5.63 -17.57 20.44
CA GLU A 95 -5.76 -17.41 21.91
C GLU A 95 -4.54 -17.98 22.68
N ARG A 96 -3.75 -18.88 22.07
CA ARG A 96 -2.53 -19.47 22.65
C ARG A 96 -1.23 -18.79 22.18
N LEU A 97 -1.30 -17.78 21.32
CA LEU A 97 -0.15 -17.00 20.87
C LEU A 97 0.00 -15.71 21.70
N PRO A 98 1.21 -15.14 21.80
CA PRO A 98 1.37 -13.81 22.36
C PRO A 98 0.50 -12.80 21.60
N PRO A 99 -0.27 -11.93 22.29
CA PRO A 99 -1.19 -11.03 21.61
C PRO A 99 -0.42 -9.98 20.80
N VAL A 100 -0.81 -9.81 19.54
CA VAL A 100 -0.36 -8.69 18.69
C VAL A 100 -1.28 -7.51 18.95
N LYS A 101 -0.74 -6.44 19.54
CA LYS A 101 -1.48 -5.19 19.77
C LYS A 101 -1.69 -4.45 18.45
N ALA A 102 -2.69 -4.87 17.68
CA ALA A 102 -3.10 -4.21 16.44
C ALA A 102 -4.13 -3.08 16.71
N ALA A 103 -3.84 -2.20 17.67
CA ALA A 103 -4.70 -1.06 17.97
C ALA A 103 -4.78 -0.13 16.73
N PRO A 104 -5.94 0.50 16.47
CA PRO A 104 -6.02 1.51 15.42
C PRO A 104 -4.97 2.61 15.62
N LEU A 105 -4.30 2.96 14.53
CA LEU A 105 -3.24 3.95 14.45
C LEU A 105 -3.81 5.37 14.54
N VAL A 106 -3.10 6.25 15.24
CA VAL A 106 -3.35 7.69 15.21
C VAL A 106 -2.32 8.30 14.25
N PHE A 107 -2.79 8.91 13.16
CA PHE A 107 -1.92 9.58 12.20
C PHE A 107 -1.54 10.99 12.69
N PRO A 108 -0.29 11.47 12.49
CA PRO A 108 0.82 10.80 11.81
C PRO A 108 1.55 9.77 12.68
N THR A 109 1.92 8.64 12.08
CA THR A 109 2.73 7.60 12.73
C THR A 109 3.57 6.85 11.69
N VAL A 110 4.71 6.32 12.12
CA VAL A 110 5.50 5.37 11.32
C VAL A 110 4.87 3.96 11.40
N PRO A 111 5.20 3.04 10.47
CA PRO A 111 4.79 1.66 10.57
C PRO A 111 5.37 0.99 11.83
N PRO A 112 4.70 -0.04 12.38
CA PRO A 112 5.29 -0.88 13.41
C PRO A 112 6.62 -1.49 12.94
N SER A 113 7.65 -1.39 13.78
CA SER A 113 8.98 -1.96 13.51
C SER A 113 9.16 -3.38 14.05
N SER A 114 8.24 -3.84 14.90
CA SER A 114 8.29 -5.21 15.44
C SER A 114 8.05 -6.22 14.32
N PRO A 115 8.85 -7.30 14.21
CA PRO A 115 8.58 -8.37 13.27
C PRO A 115 7.16 -8.90 13.45
N LEU A 116 6.50 -9.22 12.34
CA LEU A 116 5.15 -9.77 12.30
C LEU A 116 5.07 -10.80 11.19
N GLY A 117 4.89 -12.08 11.54
CA GLY A 117 4.58 -13.13 10.59
C GLY A 117 3.08 -13.25 10.35
N ALA A 118 2.70 -14.02 9.35
CA ALA A 118 1.31 -14.35 9.06
C ALA A 118 1.09 -15.86 9.04
N TRP A 119 -0.12 -16.30 9.36
CA TRP A 119 -0.47 -17.72 9.37
C TRP A 119 -1.97 -17.94 9.12
N THR A 120 -2.31 -19.13 8.63
CA THR A 120 -3.67 -19.63 8.44
C THR A 120 -3.72 -21.15 8.63
N LEU A 121 -4.92 -21.70 8.80
CA LEU A 121 -5.18 -23.12 8.66
C LEU A 121 -5.80 -23.37 7.28
N LEU A 122 -5.07 -24.05 6.39
CA LEU A 122 -5.61 -24.46 5.08
C LEU A 122 -6.73 -25.49 5.25
N GLU A 123 -6.52 -26.40 6.20
CA GLU A 123 -7.40 -27.47 6.68
C GLU A 123 -7.19 -27.60 8.20
N PRO A 124 -8.05 -28.32 8.95
CA PRO A 124 -7.93 -28.40 10.41
C PRO A 124 -6.56 -28.95 10.88
N GLU A 125 -5.93 -29.82 10.11
CA GLU A 125 -4.64 -30.45 10.39
C GLU A 125 -3.48 -29.85 9.58
N THR A 126 -3.70 -28.79 8.79
CA THR A 126 -2.69 -28.22 7.87
C THR A 126 -2.47 -26.75 8.19
N LEU A 127 -1.34 -26.44 8.84
CA LEU A 127 -0.91 -25.10 9.19
C LEU A 127 -0.02 -24.53 8.08
N LEU A 128 -0.37 -23.35 7.57
CA LEU A 128 0.49 -22.55 6.69
C LEU A 128 0.89 -21.28 7.42
N PHE A 129 2.18 -20.96 7.42
CA PHE A 129 2.68 -19.74 8.05
C PHE A 129 3.90 -19.19 7.33
N SER A 130 4.17 -17.90 7.51
CA SER A 130 5.40 -17.29 7.04
C SER A 130 5.91 -16.28 8.06
N ALA A 131 7.15 -16.47 8.50
CA ALA A 131 7.76 -15.59 9.49
C ALA A 131 8.06 -14.19 8.91
N ARG A 132 8.38 -14.13 7.61
CA ARG A 132 8.67 -12.91 6.85
C ARG A 132 7.57 -12.62 5.84
N LYS A 133 7.05 -11.39 5.87
CA LYS A 133 6.04 -10.92 4.94
C LYS A 133 6.31 -9.49 4.50
N SER A 134 5.71 -9.05 3.39
CA SER A 134 6.00 -7.75 2.78
C SER A 134 5.41 -6.56 3.53
N SER A 135 4.32 -6.74 4.29
CA SER A 135 3.69 -5.67 5.05
C SER A 135 3.95 -5.80 6.56
N PRO A 136 4.17 -4.71 7.31
CA PRO A 136 4.24 -4.75 8.77
C PRO A 136 2.84 -4.80 9.43
N PHE A 137 1.76 -4.65 8.66
CA PHE A 137 0.40 -4.60 9.17
C PHE A 137 -0.27 -5.98 9.10
N PRO A 138 -1.13 -6.35 10.07
CA PRO A 138 -1.94 -7.56 9.95
C PRO A 138 -2.71 -7.59 8.63
N ASN A 139 -2.57 -8.70 7.89
CA ASN A 139 -3.21 -8.91 6.59
C ASN A 139 -2.98 -7.77 5.59
N GLY A 140 -1.82 -7.11 5.68
CA GLY A 140 -1.48 -6.02 4.78
C GLY A 140 -2.17 -4.69 5.06
N ALA A 141 -3.12 -4.61 5.99
CA ALA A 141 -4.04 -3.49 6.10
C ALA A 141 -3.89 -2.70 7.42
N PRO A 142 -3.39 -1.45 7.38
CA PRO A 142 -3.42 -0.58 8.54
C PRO A 142 -4.85 -0.17 8.90
N ARG A 143 -5.13 -0.04 10.19
CA ARG A 143 -6.39 0.52 10.69
C ARG A 143 -6.12 1.84 11.36
N PHE A 144 -6.91 2.88 11.08
CA PHE A 144 -6.75 4.20 11.67
C PHE A 144 -7.91 4.54 12.62
N VAL A 145 -7.62 5.39 13.61
CA VAL A 145 -8.64 6.12 14.34
C VAL A 145 -9.17 7.22 13.41
N GLU A 146 -10.32 6.98 12.80
CA GLU A 146 -10.89 7.86 11.78
C GLU A 146 -11.43 9.18 12.37
N ASN A 147 -11.23 10.28 11.65
CA ASN A 147 -11.98 11.51 11.86
C ASN A 147 -13.18 11.55 10.91
N ARG A 148 -14.40 11.56 11.48
CA ARG A 148 -15.66 11.51 10.72
C ARG A 148 -16.36 12.87 10.59
N THR A 149 -15.84 13.92 11.21
CA THR A 149 -16.50 15.23 11.30
C THR A 149 -15.72 16.36 10.62
N GLY A 150 -14.39 16.28 10.61
CA GLY A 150 -13.52 17.28 9.99
C GLY A 150 -13.44 17.22 8.46
N PRO A 151 -13.06 16.08 7.86
CA PRO A 151 -12.81 16.00 6.43
C PRO A 151 -14.11 15.90 5.60
N PRO A 152 -14.14 16.46 4.38
CA PRO A 152 -15.31 16.43 3.50
C PRO A 152 -15.53 15.07 2.80
N SER A 153 -14.57 14.14 2.90
CA SER A 153 -14.66 12.78 2.34
C SER A 153 -13.77 11.82 3.13
N ARG A 154 -13.93 10.50 2.98
CA ARG A 154 -13.02 9.49 3.56
C ARG A 154 -11.75 9.22 2.73
N ALA A 155 -11.53 9.98 1.65
CA ALA A 155 -10.37 9.78 0.78
C ALA A 155 -9.03 10.06 1.50
N TYR A 156 -9.04 10.86 2.57
CA TYR A 156 -7.86 11.14 3.39
C TYR A 156 -7.20 9.86 3.96
N LEU A 157 -7.96 8.77 4.12
CA LEU A 157 -7.43 7.51 4.63
C LEU A 157 -6.37 6.90 3.70
N LYS A 158 -6.49 7.11 2.38
CA LYS A 158 -5.45 6.71 1.42
C LYS A 158 -4.16 7.50 1.64
N LEU A 159 -4.27 8.81 1.88
CA LEU A 159 -3.11 9.67 2.15
C LEU A 159 -2.44 9.28 3.47
N TRP A 160 -3.23 9.06 4.53
CA TRP A 160 -2.72 8.59 5.82
C TRP A 160 -2.00 7.26 5.68
N GLU A 161 -2.60 6.29 4.98
CA GLU A 161 -1.96 5.01 4.70
C GLU A 161 -0.68 5.16 3.89
N ALA A 162 -0.70 5.94 2.80
CA ALA A 162 0.46 6.19 1.96
C ALA A 162 1.64 6.78 2.75
N CYS A 163 1.39 7.84 3.51
CA CYS A 163 2.40 8.48 4.36
C CYS A 163 2.89 7.56 5.48
N THR A 164 1.99 6.79 6.09
CA THR A 164 2.36 5.79 7.10
C THR A 164 3.28 4.74 6.48
N ARG A 165 2.94 4.15 5.33
CA ARG A 165 3.78 3.15 4.64
C ARG A 165 5.14 3.70 4.24
N LEU A 166 5.21 4.96 3.79
CA LEU A 166 6.47 5.65 3.52
C LEU A 166 7.33 5.88 4.77
N GLY A 167 6.73 5.85 5.97
CA GLY A 167 7.37 6.24 7.23
C GLY A 167 7.70 7.73 7.31
N ARG A 168 7.14 8.55 6.41
CA ARG A 168 7.36 10.00 6.34
C ARG A 168 6.15 10.70 5.71
N TRP A 169 5.98 11.97 6.04
CA TRP A 169 4.89 12.84 5.61
C TRP A 169 5.39 14.28 5.50
N PRO A 170 4.60 15.21 4.94
CA PRO A 170 4.94 16.63 4.97
C PRO A 170 5.03 17.16 6.40
N GLU A 171 6.15 17.79 6.75
CA GLU A 171 6.32 18.49 8.02
C GLU A 171 5.57 19.83 8.02
N ALA A 172 5.38 20.42 9.20
CA ALA A 172 4.78 21.74 9.31
C ALA A 172 5.56 22.78 8.49
N GLY A 173 4.85 23.56 7.67
CA GLY A 173 5.45 24.55 6.77
C GLY A 173 5.91 24.00 5.40
N ALA A 174 5.99 22.68 5.22
CA ALA A 174 6.34 22.08 3.93
C ALA A 174 5.35 22.50 2.83
N LEU A 175 5.85 22.76 1.63
CA LEU A 175 5.00 23.10 0.49
C LEU A 175 4.45 21.83 -0.16
N CYS A 176 3.13 21.72 -0.18
CA CYS A 176 2.39 20.63 -0.78
C CYS A 176 1.50 21.13 -1.91
N TYR A 177 1.56 20.45 -3.05
CA TYR A 177 0.56 20.60 -4.10
C TYR A 177 -0.44 19.46 -4.04
N ASP A 178 -1.73 19.78 -3.92
CA ASP A 178 -2.83 18.80 -4.04
C ASP A 178 -3.52 18.98 -5.39
N LEU A 179 -3.31 18.04 -6.29
CA LEU A 179 -3.75 18.09 -7.68
C LEU A 179 -5.08 17.35 -7.85
N GLY A 180 -6.13 18.05 -8.30
CA GLY A 180 -7.48 17.49 -8.33
C GLY A 180 -8.08 17.40 -6.93
N ALA A 181 -7.93 18.48 -6.17
CA ALA A 181 -8.13 18.48 -4.73
C ALA A 181 -9.59 18.34 -4.27
N THR A 182 -10.58 18.66 -5.12
CA THR A 182 -11.98 18.80 -4.67
C THR A 182 -12.60 17.44 -4.32
N PRO A 183 -13.31 17.32 -3.17
CA PRO A 183 -13.77 18.39 -2.27
C PRO A 183 -12.78 18.81 -1.16
N GLY A 184 -11.58 18.25 -1.10
CA GLY A 184 -10.51 18.66 -0.19
C GLY A 184 -10.14 17.62 0.87
N GLY A 185 -10.39 16.33 0.63
CA GLY A 185 -10.06 15.28 1.60
C GLY A 185 -8.55 15.17 1.88
N TRP A 186 -7.74 15.18 0.82
CA TRP A 186 -6.27 15.16 0.94
C TRP A 186 -5.74 16.52 1.39
N THR A 187 -6.23 17.62 0.81
CA THR A 187 -5.95 19.00 1.26
C THR A 187 -6.14 19.16 2.77
N TRP A 188 -7.27 18.68 3.32
CA TRP A 188 -7.53 18.73 4.77
C TRP A 188 -6.48 17.96 5.57
N ALA A 189 -6.12 16.75 5.13
CA ALA A 189 -5.16 15.92 5.83
C ALA A 189 -3.76 16.57 5.85
N LEU A 190 -3.34 17.14 4.72
CA LEU A 190 -2.08 17.85 4.57
C LEU A 190 -2.04 19.12 5.43
N ALA A 191 -3.09 19.94 5.36
CA ALA A 191 -3.18 21.16 6.15
C ALA A 191 -3.27 20.87 7.66
N SER A 192 -3.86 19.73 8.05
CA SER A 192 -3.91 19.27 9.45
C SER A 192 -2.53 18.88 10.01
N LEU A 193 -1.54 18.58 9.15
CA LEU A 193 -0.13 18.43 9.53
C LEU A 193 0.61 19.77 9.68
N GLY A 194 -0.06 20.90 9.38
CA GLY A 194 0.55 22.22 9.35
C GLY A 194 1.30 22.54 8.06
N ALA A 195 1.17 21.71 7.01
CA ALA A 195 1.75 21.99 5.70
C ALA A 195 1.09 23.23 5.04
N ARG A 196 1.84 23.92 4.18
CA ARG A 196 1.30 24.92 3.25
C ARG A 196 0.77 24.16 2.03
N VAL A 197 -0.52 24.26 1.76
CA VAL A 197 -1.17 23.49 0.69
C VAL A 197 -1.70 24.42 -0.38
N ASP A 198 -1.12 24.35 -1.58
CA ASP A 198 -1.72 24.93 -2.77
C ASP A 198 -2.54 23.83 -3.46
N ALA A 199 -3.86 23.97 -3.40
CA ALA A 199 -4.83 23.01 -3.90
C ALA A 199 -5.34 23.46 -5.28
N PHE A 200 -5.23 22.59 -6.28
CA PHE A 200 -5.59 22.88 -7.67
C PHE A 200 -6.77 22.04 -8.12
N ASP A 201 -7.88 22.68 -8.49
CA ASP A 201 -9.02 22.01 -9.09
C ASP A 201 -9.85 22.99 -9.94
N ARG A 202 -10.70 22.50 -10.84
CA ARG A 202 -11.68 23.33 -11.55
C ARG A 202 -12.87 23.68 -10.67
N ALA A 203 -13.24 22.79 -9.75
CA ALA A 203 -14.35 22.95 -8.82
C ALA A 203 -13.85 23.45 -7.46
N PRO A 204 -14.64 24.24 -6.72
CA PRO A 204 -14.21 24.77 -5.43
C PRO A 204 -14.07 23.68 -4.37
N LEU A 205 -13.14 23.88 -3.43
CA LEU A 205 -13.05 23.06 -2.21
C LEU A 205 -14.29 23.22 -1.33
N ALA A 206 -14.51 22.26 -0.43
CA ALA A 206 -15.47 22.42 0.65
C ALA A 206 -15.14 23.67 1.49
N PRO A 207 -16.14 24.50 1.88
CA PRO A 207 -15.88 25.79 2.54
C PRO A 207 -15.00 25.70 3.78
N ALA A 208 -15.18 24.66 4.60
CA ALA A 208 -14.38 24.44 5.80
C ALA A 208 -12.89 24.18 5.50
N VAL A 209 -12.59 23.48 4.39
CA VAL A 209 -11.21 23.21 3.95
C VAL A 209 -10.59 24.46 3.32
N ALA A 210 -11.36 25.17 2.49
CA ALA A 210 -10.92 26.43 1.88
C ALA A 210 -10.59 27.52 2.94
N ALA A 211 -11.26 27.48 4.09
CA ALA A 211 -11.04 28.43 5.19
C ALA A 211 -9.84 28.07 6.09
N MET A 212 -9.18 26.92 5.88
CA MET A 212 -7.99 26.55 6.66
C MET A 212 -6.84 27.51 6.37
N LYS A 213 -6.17 27.98 7.42
CA LYS A 213 -5.17 29.07 7.34
C LYS A 213 -4.01 28.81 6.38
N THR A 214 -3.62 27.54 6.20
CA THR A 214 -2.49 27.14 5.37
C THR A 214 -2.89 26.65 3.98
N VAL A 215 -4.17 26.74 3.62
CA VAL A 215 -4.70 26.31 2.31
C VAL A 215 -4.85 27.51 1.39
N ARG A 216 -4.34 27.39 0.16
CA ARG A 216 -4.62 28.30 -0.95
C ARG A 216 -5.26 27.51 -2.08
N PHE A 217 -6.41 27.98 -2.56
CA PHE A 217 -7.09 27.33 -3.67
C PHE A 217 -6.78 28.06 -4.99
N HIS A 218 -6.45 27.28 -6.00
CA HIS A 218 -6.22 27.74 -7.36
C HIS A 218 -7.23 27.08 -8.29
N GLN A 219 -8.08 27.88 -8.91
CA GLN A 219 -9.05 27.36 -9.87
C GLN A 219 -8.34 27.02 -11.19
N ALA A 220 -7.83 25.81 -11.30
CA ALA A 220 -7.01 25.36 -12.42
C ALA A 220 -7.13 23.84 -12.64
N SER A 221 -6.82 23.41 -13.86
CA SER A 221 -6.71 21.99 -14.18
C SER A 221 -5.34 21.46 -13.77
N ALA A 222 -5.28 20.42 -12.94
CA ALA A 222 -4.03 19.72 -12.61
C ALA A 222 -3.17 19.37 -13.84
N PHE A 223 -3.80 18.88 -14.91
CA PHE A 223 -3.10 18.53 -16.15
C PHE A 223 -2.60 19.74 -16.97
N GLY A 224 -3.17 20.94 -16.74
CA GLY A 224 -2.79 22.17 -17.44
C GLY A 224 -1.73 22.99 -16.70
N LEU A 225 -1.32 22.57 -15.51
CA LEU A 225 -0.21 23.20 -14.79
C LEU A 225 1.10 22.97 -15.54
N GLU A 226 1.96 23.99 -15.52
CA GLU A 226 3.34 23.91 -15.99
C GLU A 226 4.28 23.89 -14.79
N PRO A 227 4.77 22.72 -14.34
CA PRO A 227 5.56 22.60 -13.11
C PRO A 227 6.75 23.56 -13.07
N ALA A 228 7.45 23.75 -14.19
CA ALA A 228 8.61 24.64 -14.25
C ALA A 228 8.33 26.12 -13.86
N THR A 229 7.06 26.54 -13.87
CA THR A 229 6.64 27.89 -13.48
C THR A 229 6.25 28.04 -12.00
N LEU A 230 6.13 26.92 -11.28
CA LEU A 230 5.69 26.88 -9.89
C LEU A 230 6.89 26.85 -8.93
N GLU A 231 6.70 27.20 -7.66
CA GLU A 231 7.72 27.00 -6.62
C GLU A 231 8.02 25.48 -6.47
N LYS A 232 9.25 25.13 -6.12
CA LYS A 232 9.63 23.72 -5.94
C LYS A 232 8.91 23.16 -4.71
N ALA A 233 8.02 22.20 -4.92
CA ALA A 233 7.27 21.59 -3.83
C ALA A 233 8.13 20.58 -3.06
N ASP A 234 7.88 20.46 -1.77
CA ASP A 234 8.39 19.34 -0.98
C ASP A 234 7.61 18.06 -1.34
N TRP A 235 6.32 18.20 -1.66
CA TRP A 235 5.44 17.10 -2.01
C TRP A 235 4.40 17.47 -3.07
N VAL A 236 4.15 16.53 -3.99
CA VAL A 236 3.01 16.57 -4.91
C VAL A 236 2.09 15.38 -4.63
N PHE A 237 0.82 15.67 -4.41
CA PHE A 237 -0.22 14.71 -4.13
C PHE A 237 -1.32 14.75 -5.20
N SER A 238 -1.96 13.62 -5.47
CA SER A 238 -3.11 13.55 -6.38
C SER A 238 -3.95 12.29 -6.15
N ASP A 239 -5.25 12.43 -5.87
CA ASP A 239 -6.25 11.34 -5.97
C ASP A 239 -7.21 11.56 -7.16
N ILE A 240 -6.77 12.34 -8.16
CA ILE A 240 -7.59 12.71 -9.33
C ILE A 240 -8.06 11.49 -10.11
N ILE A 241 -9.28 11.55 -10.61
CA ILE A 241 -9.80 10.55 -11.56
C ILE A 241 -9.32 10.92 -12.97
N ALA A 242 -8.46 10.07 -13.53
CA ALA A 242 -8.00 10.19 -14.91
C ALA A 242 -7.54 8.82 -15.44
N TYR A 243 -7.43 8.72 -16.76
CA TYR A 243 -6.81 7.54 -17.40
C TYR A 243 -5.37 7.35 -16.90
N PRO A 244 -4.95 6.11 -16.60
CA PRO A 244 -3.60 5.81 -16.10
C PRO A 244 -2.47 6.46 -16.91
N GLN A 245 -2.48 6.38 -18.24
CA GLN A 245 -1.44 6.99 -19.08
C GLN A 245 -1.37 8.51 -18.94
N ARG A 246 -2.50 9.16 -18.69
CA ARG A 246 -2.55 10.62 -18.49
C ARG A 246 -1.90 11.00 -17.17
N LEU A 247 -2.11 10.19 -16.12
CA LEU A 247 -1.47 10.38 -14.84
C LEU A 247 0.03 10.06 -14.90
N LEU A 248 0.44 9.04 -15.68
CA LEU A 248 1.83 8.71 -15.92
C LEU A 248 2.60 9.89 -16.53
N ARG A 249 2.06 10.50 -17.60
CA ARG A 249 2.65 11.71 -18.21
C ARG A 249 2.73 12.89 -17.24
N LEU A 250 1.72 13.04 -16.38
CA LEU A 250 1.75 14.05 -15.33
C LEU A 250 2.92 13.77 -14.37
N ALA A 251 3.08 12.54 -13.89
CA ALA A 251 4.16 12.14 -13.00
C ALA A 251 5.54 12.41 -13.61
N GLN A 252 5.76 11.94 -14.84
CA GLN A 252 7.00 12.14 -15.59
C GLN A 252 7.35 13.63 -15.73
N ARG A 253 6.39 14.49 -16.11
CA ARG A 253 6.62 15.93 -16.24
C ARG A 253 7.06 16.59 -14.92
N TRP A 254 6.45 16.21 -13.79
CA TRP A 254 6.85 16.73 -12.47
C TRP A 254 8.27 16.27 -12.08
N ILE A 255 8.63 15.02 -12.43
CA ILE A 255 9.94 14.45 -12.17
C ILE A 255 11.01 15.11 -13.04
N GLU A 256 10.78 15.20 -14.35
CA GLU A 256 11.71 15.75 -15.36
C GLU A 256 12.06 17.21 -15.11
N THR A 257 11.09 18.01 -14.64
CA THR A 257 11.32 19.42 -14.28
C THR A 257 12.09 19.59 -12.97
N GLY A 258 12.21 18.54 -12.15
CA GLY A 258 12.84 18.60 -10.84
C GLY A 258 12.08 19.46 -9.82
N GLN A 259 10.80 19.75 -10.08
CA GLN A 259 9.99 20.69 -9.28
C GLN A 259 9.31 20.06 -8.06
N THR A 260 9.64 18.83 -7.73
CA THR A 260 9.19 18.18 -6.50
C THR A 260 10.28 17.31 -5.89
N ARG A 261 10.22 17.09 -4.58
CA ARG A 261 11.10 16.15 -3.86
C ARG A 261 10.43 14.77 -3.67
N ASN A 262 9.11 14.75 -3.57
CA ASN A 262 8.33 13.54 -3.31
C ASN A 262 6.98 13.59 -4.04
N MET A 263 6.46 12.43 -4.41
CA MET A 263 5.11 12.32 -4.97
C MET A 263 4.32 11.14 -4.40
N VAL A 264 3.03 11.35 -4.24
CA VAL A 264 2.05 10.29 -3.96
C VAL A 264 0.83 10.49 -4.87
N LEU A 265 0.63 9.60 -5.82
CA LEU A 265 -0.46 9.70 -6.80
C LEU A 265 -1.30 8.43 -6.80
N THR A 266 -2.62 8.53 -6.89
CA THR A 266 -3.48 7.35 -7.07
C THR A 266 -3.76 7.09 -8.55
N VAL A 267 -3.33 5.93 -9.03
CA VAL A 267 -3.55 5.41 -10.39
C VAL A 267 -4.84 4.59 -10.40
N LYS A 268 -5.89 5.10 -11.04
CA LYS A 268 -7.21 4.45 -11.07
C LYS A 268 -7.42 3.67 -12.36
N PHE A 269 -7.94 2.45 -12.26
CA PHE A 269 -8.24 1.62 -13.41
C PHE A 269 -9.76 1.57 -13.59
N GLN A 270 -10.22 1.92 -14.79
CA GLN A 270 -11.64 1.84 -15.18
C GLN A 270 -11.78 0.64 -16.12
N GLY A 271 -12.41 -0.44 -15.66
CA GLY A 271 -12.51 -1.68 -16.43
C GLY A 271 -11.30 -2.58 -16.21
N GLU A 272 -10.75 -3.16 -17.27
CA GLU A 272 -9.57 -4.03 -17.17
C GLU A 272 -8.32 -3.25 -16.73
N THR A 273 -7.45 -3.93 -15.98
CA THR A 273 -6.17 -3.34 -15.54
C THR A 273 -5.25 -3.14 -16.73
N ASP A 274 -4.80 -1.91 -16.93
CA ASP A 274 -3.76 -1.59 -17.89
C ASP A 274 -2.36 -1.91 -17.31
N HIS A 275 -1.97 -3.17 -17.46
CA HIS A 275 -0.70 -3.69 -16.96
C HIS A 275 0.54 -3.08 -17.63
N GLU A 276 0.40 -2.52 -18.84
CA GLU A 276 1.50 -1.81 -19.50
C GLU A 276 1.77 -0.48 -18.81
N THR A 277 0.72 0.26 -18.45
CA THR A 277 0.89 1.48 -17.65
C THR A 277 1.41 1.18 -16.24
N VAL A 278 0.99 0.07 -15.62
CA VAL A 278 1.57 -0.39 -14.33
C VAL A 278 3.08 -0.58 -14.48
N SER A 279 3.52 -1.35 -15.47
CA SER A 279 4.95 -1.58 -15.76
C SER A 279 5.71 -0.27 -16.02
N ALA A 280 5.09 0.68 -16.73
CA ALA A 280 5.70 1.97 -17.01
C ALA A 280 5.87 2.85 -15.75
N PHE A 281 4.95 2.78 -14.78
CA PHE A 281 5.14 3.41 -13.48
C PHE A 281 6.23 2.72 -12.65
N GLU A 282 6.28 1.38 -12.65
CA GLU A 282 7.33 0.60 -11.96
C GLU A 282 8.72 0.89 -12.51
N ALA A 283 8.84 1.20 -13.81
CA ALA A 283 10.10 1.53 -14.46
C ALA A 283 10.65 2.92 -14.09
N ILE A 284 9.89 3.78 -13.40
CA ILE A 284 10.36 5.10 -13.00
C ILE A 284 11.39 4.96 -11.85
N PRO A 285 12.64 5.44 -12.03
CA PRO A 285 13.64 5.40 -10.95
C PRO A 285 13.18 6.14 -9.70
N GLY A 286 13.35 5.50 -8.53
CA GLY A 286 12.84 6.02 -7.25
C GLY A 286 11.33 5.94 -7.11
N GLY A 287 10.64 5.26 -8.03
CA GLY A 287 9.22 4.97 -8.01
C GLY A 287 8.90 3.63 -7.36
N ALA A 288 7.69 3.51 -6.80
CA ALA A 288 7.09 2.23 -6.41
C ALA A 288 5.56 2.31 -6.52
N LEU A 289 4.90 1.17 -6.67
CA LEU A 289 3.45 1.04 -6.62
C LEU A 289 3.04 0.22 -5.40
N ALA A 290 1.84 0.44 -4.89
CA ALA A 290 1.21 -0.49 -3.97
C ALA A 290 -0.31 -0.31 -3.98
N HIS A 291 -1.03 -1.40 -3.83
CA HIS A 291 -2.44 -1.41 -3.48
C HIS A 291 -2.57 -1.13 -1.99
N LEU A 292 -3.29 -0.06 -1.66
CA LEU A 292 -3.56 0.33 -0.28
C LEU A 292 -4.85 -0.33 0.22
N ALA A 293 -4.98 -0.56 1.52
CA ALA A 293 -6.20 -1.13 2.09
C ALA A 293 -7.45 -0.26 1.83
N HIS A 294 -7.25 1.06 1.65
CA HIS A 294 -8.29 2.00 1.28
C HIS A 294 -8.44 2.22 -0.23
N ASN A 295 -7.69 1.47 -1.05
CA ASN A 295 -7.84 1.45 -2.49
C ASN A 295 -9.02 0.56 -2.92
N LYS A 296 -9.73 0.99 -3.95
CA LYS A 296 -10.62 0.13 -4.73
C LYS A 296 -9.80 -0.53 -5.86
N HIS A 297 -10.28 -0.48 -7.10
CA HIS A 297 -9.49 -0.87 -8.27
C HIS A 297 -8.53 0.25 -8.69
N GLU A 298 -7.53 0.48 -7.85
CA GLU A 298 -6.54 1.53 -8.01
C GLU A 298 -5.23 1.11 -7.31
N LEU A 299 -4.12 1.64 -7.79
CA LEU A 299 -2.82 1.57 -7.13
C LEU A 299 -2.41 2.95 -6.64
N THR A 300 -1.51 3.02 -5.69
CA THR A 300 -0.86 4.26 -5.27
C THR A 300 0.60 4.24 -5.72
N PHE A 301 0.99 5.23 -6.50
CA PHE A 301 2.35 5.50 -6.93
C PHE A 301 3.05 6.39 -5.91
N PHE A 302 4.24 5.97 -5.51
CA PHE A 302 5.15 6.65 -4.61
C PHE A 302 6.39 7.02 -5.38
N TRP A 303 6.90 8.24 -5.18
CA TRP A 303 8.17 8.64 -5.77
C TRP A 303 8.97 9.54 -4.84
N SER A 304 10.30 9.45 -4.92
CA SER A 304 11.21 10.34 -4.21
C SER A 304 12.48 10.61 -5.00
N ASP A 305 12.89 11.87 -5.05
CA ASP A 305 14.15 12.31 -5.65
C ASP A 305 15.36 11.63 -4.99
N THR A 306 15.33 11.49 -3.65
CA THR A 306 16.39 10.77 -2.91
C THR A 306 16.44 9.29 -3.31
N ALA A 307 15.29 8.61 -3.32
CA ALA A 307 15.22 7.21 -3.71
C ALA A 307 15.67 7.00 -5.17
N ALA A 308 15.34 7.94 -6.06
CA ALA A 308 15.78 7.90 -7.46
C ALA A 308 17.31 8.01 -7.58
N LYS A 309 17.93 8.95 -6.85
CA LYS A 309 19.40 9.14 -6.82
C LYS A 309 20.13 7.92 -6.26
N GLU A 310 19.57 7.30 -5.23
CA GLU A 310 20.12 6.09 -4.60
C GLU A 310 19.72 4.80 -5.35
N SER A 311 18.86 4.92 -6.36
CA SER A 311 18.26 3.82 -7.13
C SER A 311 17.51 2.80 -6.25
N VAL A 312 16.98 3.21 -5.11
CA VAL A 312 16.23 2.35 -4.18
C VAL A 312 14.72 2.55 -4.31
N SER A 313 13.94 1.61 -3.77
CA SER A 313 12.49 1.81 -3.60
C SER A 313 12.24 2.89 -2.54
N PRO A 314 11.26 3.80 -2.74
CA PRO A 314 10.81 4.72 -1.71
C PRO A 314 10.01 4.04 -0.58
N LEU A 315 9.52 2.81 -0.80
CA LEU A 315 8.78 2.01 0.18
C LEU A 315 9.72 1.06 0.95
N PRO A 316 9.62 1.00 2.28
CA PRO A 316 10.41 0.07 3.09
C PRO A 316 9.93 -1.38 2.90
N GLY A 317 10.85 -2.34 3.00
CA GLY A 317 10.51 -3.77 3.11
C GLY A 317 10.37 -4.54 1.79
N TRP A 318 10.42 -3.87 0.63
CA TRP A 318 10.54 -4.53 -0.67
C TRP A 318 11.77 -4.00 -1.43
N ASN A 319 12.91 -4.67 -1.23
CA ASN A 319 14.05 -4.48 -2.11
C ASN A 319 13.80 -5.36 -3.33
N GLY A 320 13.21 -4.81 -4.39
CA GLY A 320 12.99 -5.51 -5.67
C GLY A 320 14.26 -6.02 -6.36
N ARG A 321 15.43 -5.88 -5.72
CA ARG A 321 16.73 -6.39 -6.16
C ARG A 321 17.13 -7.73 -5.52
N ASP A 322 16.39 -8.23 -4.54
CA ASP A 322 16.64 -9.57 -3.97
C ASP A 322 15.93 -10.67 -4.78
N GLN A 323 15.75 -10.47 -6.09
CA GLN A 323 15.43 -11.59 -6.99
C GLN A 323 16.72 -12.36 -7.24
N PRO A 324 16.78 -13.68 -6.95
CA PRO A 324 17.90 -14.51 -7.37
C PRO A 324 17.90 -14.56 -8.90
N GLY A 325 18.83 -13.84 -9.56
CA GLY A 325 19.01 -13.93 -11.01
C GLY A 325 19.43 -12.66 -11.77
N SER A 326 19.78 -11.55 -11.11
CA SER A 326 20.43 -10.42 -11.81
C SER A 326 21.95 -10.45 -11.59
N ASP A 327 22.61 -11.37 -12.29
CA ASP A 327 24.00 -11.27 -12.74
C ASP A 327 24.02 -11.53 -14.27
#